data_AF-A0A7W0U268-F1
#
_entry.id   AF-A0A7W0U268-F1
#
_cell.length_a   1.000
_cell.length_b   1.000
_cell.length_c   1.000
_cell.angle_alpha   90.00
_cell.angle_beta   90.00
_cell.angle_gamma   90.00
#
_symmetry.space_group_name_H-M   'P 1'
#
loop_
_entity.id
_entity.type
_entity.pdbx_description
1 polymer ?
#
loop_
_entity_poly.entity_id
_entity_poly.type
_entity_poly.pdbx_seq_one_letter_code
_entity_poly.pdbx_strand_id
1 'polypeptide(L)'
;VLLVIPWGEHWLIGTTDTPWTLDRDHPVASGADIDYLLDQVNVLLRAPLTRADVTGVFAGLRPLVDDEAGDTAAVSREHVVREPRAGLVTVAGGKYTTYRVMAADAVDAATAGLVGTPASRTARLPLVGARSYARVCSGRSLLAQRHEIPLSTVESLLRRYGDRVVELLELIADRPELARPLPGAPDHLAVEVWYAALAEGALHLDDVLTRRTRISVQTPHRGLESADRVCELMGEVLRWPPAVREREIEHYRTRVAAERESQLMPDDRTADAARLGAPDVRAGA
;
A
#
# COMPACT_ATOMS: atom_id res chain seq x y z
N VAL A 1 -8.07 -5.51 21.03
CA VAL A 1 -9.25 -5.73 20.16
C VAL A 1 -8.77 -6.45 18.91
N LEU A 2 -9.37 -7.58 18.57
CA LEU A 2 -9.12 -8.29 17.31
C LEU A 2 -10.17 -7.84 16.28
N LEU A 3 -9.73 -7.53 15.08
CA LEU A 3 -10.52 -7.15 13.92
C LEU A 3 -10.45 -8.29 12.89
N VAL A 4 -11.60 -8.65 12.35
CA VAL A 4 -11.75 -9.60 11.24
C VAL A 4 -12.58 -8.90 10.17
N ILE A 5 -11.92 -8.42 9.13
CA ILE A 5 -12.52 -7.49 8.14
C ILE A 5 -12.57 -8.18 6.77
N PRO A 6 -13.76 -8.27 6.13
CA PRO A 6 -13.84 -8.79 4.77
C PRO A 6 -13.12 -7.86 3.79
N TRP A 7 -12.32 -8.43 2.91
CA TRP A 7 -11.42 -7.70 2.01
C TRP A 7 -11.33 -8.36 0.62
N GLY A 8 -12.38 -8.15 -0.18
CA GLY A 8 -12.53 -8.87 -1.44
C GLY A 8 -12.67 -10.37 -1.17
N GLU A 9 -11.86 -11.18 -1.84
CA GLU A 9 -11.80 -12.64 -1.64
C GLU A 9 -11.03 -13.06 -0.36
N HIS A 10 -10.53 -12.10 0.42
CA HIS A 10 -9.71 -12.34 1.61
C HIS A 10 -10.38 -11.83 2.88
N TRP A 11 -9.83 -12.24 4.03
CA TRP A 11 -10.14 -11.64 5.33
C TRP A 11 -8.86 -11.04 5.92
N LEU A 12 -8.95 -9.80 6.36
CA LEU A 12 -7.88 -9.16 7.13
C LEU A 12 -8.09 -9.46 8.61
N ILE A 13 -7.10 -10.11 9.23
CA ILE A 13 -7.09 -10.43 10.66
C ILE A 13 -5.97 -9.64 11.30
N GLY A 14 -6.29 -8.87 12.33
CA GLY A 14 -5.32 -8.03 13.02
C GLY A 14 -5.88 -7.44 14.30
N THR A 15 -5.09 -6.74 15.09
CA THR A 15 -3.69 -6.38 14.90
C THR A 15 -2.91 -6.73 16.16
N THR A 16 -1.60 -6.90 16.05
CA THR A 16 -0.70 -6.99 17.20
C THR A 16 -0.36 -5.58 17.73
N ASP A 17 0.18 -5.54 18.95
CA ASP A 17 0.64 -4.32 19.60
C ASP A 17 1.87 -4.64 20.44
N THR A 18 3.04 -4.58 19.79
CA THR A 18 4.33 -4.89 20.40
C THR A 18 5.24 -3.66 20.35
N PRO A 19 6.01 -3.38 21.42
CA PRO A 19 7.03 -2.33 21.38
C PRO A 19 8.07 -2.61 20.29
N TRP A 20 8.47 -1.59 19.54
CA TRP A 20 9.43 -1.73 18.43
C TRP A 20 10.61 -0.79 18.61
N THR A 21 11.82 -1.35 18.64
CA THR A 21 13.10 -0.61 18.78
C THR A 21 14.13 -1.00 17.71
N LEU A 22 13.69 -1.73 16.67
CA LEU A 22 14.51 -2.24 15.58
C LEU A 22 14.40 -1.35 14.34
N ASP A 23 14.65 -1.88 13.15
CA ASP A 23 14.63 -1.10 11.91
C ASP A 23 13.26 -0.45 11.65
N ARG A 24 13.28 0.81 11.24
CA ARG A 24 12.05 1.61 11.05
C ARG A 24 11.56 1.62 9.61
N ASP A 25 12.46 1.38 8.66
CA ASP A 25 12.16 1.45 7.23
C ASP A 25 11.51 0.16 6.74
N HIS A 26 11.80 -0.96 7.42
CA HIS A 26 11.35 -2.30 7.08
C HIS A 26 10.82 -3.07 8.30
N PRO A 27 9.77 -2.57 8.99
CA PRO A 27 9.14 -3.34 10.05
C PRO A 27 8.59 -4.67 9.51
N VAL A 28 8.72 -5.73 10.30
CA VAL A 28 8.31 -7.09 9.92
C VAL A 28 7.47 -7.76 10.99
N ALA A 29 6.65 -8.69 10.54
CA ALA A 29 5.96 -9.62 11.41
C ALA A 29 6.83 -10.85 11.64
N SER A 30 6.86 -11.32 12.88
CA SER A 30 7.48 -12.58 13.28
C SER A 30 6.47 -13.73 13.19
N GLY A 31 6.95 -14.97 13.34
CA GLY A 31 6.09 -16.13 13.51
C GLY A 31 5.24 -16.06 14.77
N ALA A 32 5.71 -15.41 15.83
CA ALA A 32 4.96 -15.20 17.06
C ALA A 32 3.75 -14.27 16.83
N ASP A 33 3.88 -13.23 16.01
CA ASP A 33 2.74 -12.37 15.63
C ASP A 33 1.65 -13.16 14.90
N ILE A 34 2.07 -14.02 13.97
CA ILE A 34 1.15 -14.85 13.18
C ILE A 34 0.44 -15.86 14.09
N ASP A 35 1.18 -16.57 14.94
CA ASP A 35 0.61 -17.55 15.86
C ASP A 35 -0.34 -16.88 16.85
N TYR A 36 0.02 -15.72 17.39
CA TYR A 36 -0.86 -14.94 18.26
C TYR A 36 -2.20 -14.62 17.58
N LEU A 37 -2.17 -14.12 16.33
CA LEU A 37 -3.40 -13.79 15.61
C LEU A 37 -4.25 -15.04 15.28
N LEU A 38 -3.61 -16.15 14.90
CA LEU A 38 -4.28 -17.42 14.66
C LEU A 38 -4.93 -17.97 15.93
N ASP A 39 -4.22 -17.93 17.06
CA ASP A 39 -4.76 -18.36 18.35
C ASP A 39 -5.97 -17.51 18.75
N GLN A 40 -5.88 -16.20 18.62
CA GLN A 40 -6.99 -15.29 18.96
C GLN A 40 -8.22 -15.51 18.07
N VAL A 41 -8.03 -15.66 16.76
CA VAL A 41 -9.17 -15.84 15.84
C VAL A 41 -9.79 -17.23 15.97
N ASN A 42 -8.99 -18.27 16.22
CA ASN A 42 -9.47 -19.65 16.30
C ASN A 42 -10.37 -19.92 17.50
N VAL A 43 -10.31 -19.10 18.55
CA VAL A 43 -11.29 -19.13 19.65
C VAL A 43 -12.71 -18.82 19.16
N LEU A 44 -12.85 -18.07 18.06
CA LEU A 44 -14.13 -17.62 17.51
C LEU A 44 -14.65 -18.52 16.38
N LEU A 45 -13.79 -19.34 15.77
CA LEU A 45 -14.11 -20.08 14.55
C LEU A 45 -14.52 -21.52 14.85
N ARG A 46 -15.51 -22.02 14.09
CA ARG A 46 -15.89 -23.45 14.13
C ARG A 46 -14.86 -24.35 13.46
N ALA A 47 -14.24 -23.86 12.39
CA ALA A 47 -13.15 -24.52 11.69
C ALA A 47 -11.88 -23.68 11.93
N PRO A 48 -10.88 -24.21 12.66
CA PRO A 48 -9.69 -23.45 12.96
C PRO A 48 -8.83 -23.25 11.71
N LEU A 49 -8.28 -22.05 11.58
CA LEU A 49 -7.28 -21.68 10.59
C LEU A 49 -5.90 -22.12 11.06
N THR A 50 -5.03 -22.38 10.10
CA THR A 50 -3.63 -22.73 10.27
C THR A 50 -2.74 -21.74 9.53
N ARG A 51 -1.42 -21.81 9.73
CA ARG A 51 -0.46 -21.02 8.94
C ARG A 51 -0.59 -21.27 7.43
N ALA A 52 -1.09 -22.43 7.01
CA ALA A 52 -1.29 -22.74 5.59
C ALA A 52 -2.44 -21.92 4.95
N ASP A 53 -3.36 -21.38 5.77
CA ASP A 53 -4.46 -20.54 5.32
C ASP A 53 -4.03 -19.06 5.16
N VAL A 54 -2.83 -18.70 5.60
CA VAL A 54 -2.29 -17.33 5.52
C VAL A 54 -1.73 -17.05 4.12
N THR A 55 -2.45 -16.23 3.35
CA THR A 55 -2.01 -15.81 2.01
C THR A 55 -0.94 -14.71 2.07
N GLY A 56 -1.16 -13.71 2.93
CA GLY A 56 -0.43 -12.45 2.98
C GLY A 56 -0.21 -11.98 4.40
N VAL A 57 0.91 -11.28 4.63
CA VAL A 57 1.25 -10.65 5.91
C VAL A 57 1.88 -9.29 5.61
N PHE A 58 1.54 -8.28 6.40
CA PHE A 58 2.19 -6.98 6.40
C PHE A 58 2.31 -6.45 7.82
N ALA A 59 3.32 -5.61 8.05
CA ALA A 59 3.57 -4.94 9.32
C ALA A 59 3.70 -3.43 9.10
N GLY A 60 3.47 -2.66 10.16
CA GLY A 60 3.59 -1.22 10.12
C GLY A 60 3.71 -0.64 11.52
N LEU A 61 4.49 0.44 11.63
CA LEU A 61 4.74 1.11 12.91
C LEU A 61 3.71 2.22 13.14
N ARG A 62 3.21 2.30 14.37
CA ARG A 62 2.34 3.39 14.79
C ARG A 62 3.20 4.53 15.33
N PRO A 63 3.16 5.74 14.75
CA PRO A 63 3.82 6.89 15.33
C PRO A 63 3.01 7.35 16.55
N LEU A 64 3.43 6.95 17.75
CA LEU A 64 2.81 7.37 19.01
C LEU A 64 3.56 8.58 19.58
N VAL A 65 2.83 9.55 20.14
CA VAL A 65 3.43 10.73 20.79
C VAL A 65 3.61 10.40 22.26
N ASP A 66 4.85 10.14 22.68
CA ASP A 66 5.15 9.88 24.09
C ASP A 66 4.76 11.10 24.94
N ASP A 67 3.73 10.94 25.78
CA ASP A 67 3.61 11.70 27.02
C ASP A 67 4.44 10.89 28.02
N GLU A 68 5.34 11.51 28.79
CA GLU A 68 6.36 10.88 29.68
C GLU A 68 5.84 9.86 30.74
N ALA A 69 4.60 9.38 30.65
CA ALA A 69 3.92 8.42 31.51
C ALA A 69 3.74 7.03 30.84
N GLY A 70 4.84 6.29 30.67
CA GLY A 70 5.02 4.86 31.00
C GLY A 70 4.05 3.75 30.54
N ASP A 71 2.97 4.01 29.81
CA ASP A 71 2.02 2.97 29.36
C ASP A 71 1.71 3.12 27.87
N THR A 72 2.34 2.29 27.04
CA THR A 72 2.26 2.33 25.57
C THR A 72 0.83 2.16 25.03
N ALA A 73 -0.08 1.59 25.82
CA ALA A 73 -1.49 1.43 25.45
C ALA A 73 -2.33 2.72 25.64
N ALA A 74 -1.87 3.63 26.50
CA ALA A 74 -2.57 4.87 26.87
C ALA A 74 -1.97 6.13 26.23
N VAL A 75 -0.96 5.98 25.37
CA VAL A 75 -0.31 7.09 24.68
C VAL A 75 -1.32 7.84 23.80
N SER A 76 -1.36 9.18 23.92
CA SER A 76 -2.31 10.03 23.22
C SER A 76 -2.29 9.75 21.72
N ARG A 77 -3.46 9.38 21.17
CA ARG A 77 -3.64 9.10 19.74
C ARG A 77 -3.99 10.36 18.94
N GLU A 78 -3.86 11.53 19.54
CA GLU A 78 -4.05 12.80 18.86
C GLU A 78 -2.77 13.20 18.10
N HIS A 79 -2.92 14.03 17.09
CA HIS A 79 -1.77 14.61 16.40
C HIS A 79 -1.33 15.88 17.11
N VAL A 80 -0.04 16.16 17.00
CA VAL A 80 0.57 17.37 17.55
C VAL A 80 1.30 18.09 16.43
N VAL A 81 0.94 19.35 16.19
CA VAL A 81 1.65 20.25 15.29
C VAL A 81 2.48 21.22 16.12
N ARG A 82 3.79 21.25 15.90
CA ARG A 82 4.74 22.10 16.64
C ARG A 82 5.70 22.80 15.68
N GLU A 83 6.16 23.97 16.09
CA GLU A 83 7.27 24.69 15.47
C GLU A 83 8.49 24.69 16.43
N PRO A 84 9.27 23.60 16.50
CA PRO A 84 10.41 23.51 17.43
C PRO A 84 11.51 24.55 17.15
N ARG A 85 11.57 25.08 15.92
CA ARG A 85 12.46 26.16 15.50
C ARG A 85 11.74 27.01 14.46
N ALA A 86 12.04 28.30 14.42
CA ALA A 86 11.47 29.22 13.44
C ALA A 86 11.59 28.67 12.00
N GLY A 87 10.45 28.55 11.31
CA GLY A 87 10.34 28.05 9.95
C GLY A 87 10.31 26.53 9.81
N LEU A 88 10.39 25.75 10.90
CA LEU A 88 10.30 24.29 10.87
C LEU A 88 9.01 23.82 11.53
N VAL A 89 8.02 23.40 10.73
CA VAL A 89 6.79 22.77 11.24
C VAL A 89 6.95 21.26 11.28
N THR A 90 6.57 20.67 12.40
CA THR A 90 6.61 19.23 12.65
C THR A 90 5.22 18.72 12.97
N VAL A 91 4.90 17.52 12.48
CA VAL A 91 3.67 16.79 12.79
C VAL A 91 4.06 15.45 13.39
N ALA A 92 3.58 15.18 14.59
CA ALA A 92 3.77 13.90 15.27
C ALA A 92 2.42 13.29 15.64
N GLY A 93 2.35 11.96 15.71
CA GLY A 93 1.11 11.26 16.05
C GLY A 93 0.05 11.28 14.95
N GLY A 94 -1.20 11.17 15.40
CA GLY A 94 -2.39 11.19 14.55
C GLY A 94 -2.79 9.83 13.96
N LYS A 95 -3.82 9.87 13.13
CA LYS A 95 -4.43 8.68 12.51
C LYS A 95 -4.66 8.95 11.04
N TYR A 96 -4.72 7.86 10.27
CA TYR A 96 -5.16 7.95 8.88
C TYR A 96 -6.53 8.63 8.74
N THR A 97 -7.46 8.42 9.68
CA THR A 97 -8.79 9.06 9.65
C THR A 97 -8.78 10.57 9.92
N THR A 98 -7.73 11.10 10.54
CA THR A 98 -7.59 12.53 10.87
C THR A 98 -6.61 13.26 9.96
N TYR A 99 -6.02 12.57 8.97
CA TYR A 99 -4.94 13.09 8.11
C TYR A 99 -5.23 14.47 7.50
N ARG A 100 -6.49 14.72 7.08
CA ARG A 100 -6.89 15.99 6.46
C ARG A 100 -6.85 17.15 7.46
N VAL A 101 -7.32 16.92 8.69
CA VAL A 101 -7.27 17.94 9.76
C VAL A 101 -5.83 18.18 10.15
N MET A 102 -5.04 17.11 10.34
CA MET A 102 -3.60 17.19 10.59
C MET A 102 -2.87 18.05 9.54
N ALA A 103 -3.15 17.82 8.26
CA ALA A 103 -2.55 18.58 7.17
C ALA A 103 -3.01 20.04 7.16
N ALA A 104 -4.27 20.33 7.50
CA ALA A 104 -4.76 21.70 7.61
C ALA A 104 -4.03 22.45 8.74
N ASP A 105 -3.94 21.85 9.92
CA ASP A 105 -3.25 22.43 11.08
C ASP A 105 -1.76 22.68 10.80
N ALA A 106 -1.11 21.75 10.08
CA ALA A 106 0.28 21.90 9.67
C ALA A 106 0.49 23.08 8.70
N VAL A 107 -0.43 23.27 7.74
CA VAL A 107 -0.39 24.41 6.81
C VAL A 107 -0.68 25.71 7.54
N ASP A 108 -1.65 25.74 8.46
CA ASP A 108 -1.97 26.92 9.26
C ASP A 108 -0.76 27.34 10.11
N ALA A 109 -0.09 26.39 10.76
CA ALA A 109 1.16 26.65 11.49
C ALA A 109 2.27 27.18 10.56
N ALA A 110 2.47 26.56 9.39
CA ALA A 110 3.52 26.96 8.45
C ALA A 110 3.28 28.34 7.83
N THR A 111 2.04 28.82 7.86
CA THR A 111 1.64 30.07 7.19
C THR A 111 1.22 31.18 8.16
N ALA A 112 1.31 30.95 9.47
CA ALA A 112 0.90 31.91 10.50
C ALA A 112 1.56 33.30 10.38
N GLY A 113 2.79 33.36 9.85
CA GLY A 113 3.52 34.61 9.61
C GLY A 113 3.33 35.22 8.21
N LEU A 114 2.54 34.60 7.33
CA LEU A 114 2.31 35.05 5.96
C LEU A 114 1.02 35.86 5.85
N VAL A 115 1.07 36.97 5.12
CA VAL A 115 -0.11 37.79 4.84
C VAL A 115 -0.87 37.21 3.64
N GLY A 116 -2.18 37.06 3.76
CA GLY A 116 -3.06 36.69 2.64
C GLY A 116 -3.25 35.19 2.40
N THR A 117 -2.86 34.32 3.34
CA THR A 117 -3.14 32.88 3.24
C THR A 117 -4.65 32.63 3.32
N PRO A 118 -5.25 31.98 2.30
CA PRO A 118 -6.67 31.68 2.32
C PRO A 118 -7.00 30.49 3.24
N ALA A 119 -8.22 30.45 3.76
CA ALA A 119 -8.69 29.33 4.56
C ALA A 119 -8.67 28.00 3.78
N SER A 120 -8.33 26.91 4.47
CA SER A 120 -8.27 25.57 3.87
C SER A 120 -9.61 25.15 3.26
N ARG A 121 -9.59 24.73 1.99
CA ARG A 121 -10.75 24.21 1.25
C ARG A 121 -10.78 22.69 1.15
N THR A 122 -9.81 22.01 1.78
CA THR A 122 -9.59 20.57 1.67
C THR A 122 -10.78 19.72 2.13
N ALA A 123 -11.63 20.24 3.02
CA ALA A 123 -12.85 19.56 3.48
C ALA A 123 -13.88 19.30 2.36
N ARG A 124 -13.79 20.05 1.24
CA ARG A 124 -14.70 19.90 0.08
C ARG A 124 -13.94 19.68 -1.22
N LEU A 125 -12.62 19.50 -1.17
CA LEU A 125 -11.81 19.24 -2.36
C LEU A 125 -11.84 17.74 -2.65
N PRO A 126 -12.41 17.29 -3.79
CA PRO A 126 -12.37 15.89 -4.15
C PRO A 126 -10.93 15.42 -4.36
N LEU A 127 -10.61 14.21 -3.91
CA LEU A 127 -9.34 13.56 -4.24
C LEU A 127 -9.30 13.18 -5.73
N VAL A 128 -8.11 12.86 -6.22
CA VAL A 128 -7.91 12.30 -7.57
C VAL A 128 -8.81 11.07 -7.75
N GLY A 129 -9.46 10.95 -8.91
CA GLY A 129 -10.43 9.88 -9.16
C GLY A 129 -11.85 10.16 -8.66
N ALA A 130 -12.06 11.11 -7.74
CA ALA A 130 -13.39 11.34 -7.14
C ALA A 130 -14.25 12.37 -7.88
N ARG A 131 -13.65 13.27 -8.66
CA ARG A 131 -14.33 14.48 -9.19
C ARG A 131 -15.54 14.16 -10.07
N SER A 132 -15.42 13.19 -10.98
CA SER A 132 -16.48 12.77 -11.90
C SER A 132 -17.03 11.37 -11.61
N TYR A 133 -16.72 10.81 -10.44
CA TYR A 133 -16.99 9.41 -10.12
C TYR A 133 -18.46 9.02 -10.38
N ALA A 134 -19.41 9.80 -9.88
CA ALA A 134 -20.84 9.49 -10.04
C ALA A 134 -21.26 9.41 -11.51
N ARG A 135 -20.80 10.36 -12.34
CA ARG A 135 -21.09 10.39 -13.78
C ARG A 135 -20.49 9.17 -14.49
N VAL A 136 -19.22 8.86 -14.22
CA VAL A 136 -18.51 7.73 -14.83
C VAL A 136 -19.13 6.40 -14.40
N CYS A 137 -19.49 6.26 -13.12
CA CYS A 137 -20.14 5.07 -12.57
C CYS A 137 -21.51 4.81 -13.20
N SER A 138 -22.33 5.85 -13.40
CA SER A 138 -23.60 5.73 -14.11
C SER A 138 -23.43 5.34 -15.58
N GLY A 139 -22.34 5.76 -16.22
CA GLY A 139 -22.03 5.48 -17.62
C GLY A 139 -21.22 4.20 -17.87
N ARG A 140 -20.91 3.40 -16.84
CA ARG A 140 -19.96 2.28 -16.94
C ARG A 140 -20.31 1.23 -18.00
N SER A 141 -21.59 0.93 -18.23
CA SER A 141 -22.01 -0.02 -19.27
C SER A 141 -21.75 0.50 -20.68
N LEU A 142 -21.90 1.81 -20.89
CA LEU A 142 -21.57 2.45 -22.16
C LEU A 142 -20.05 2.48 -22.38
N LEU A 143 -19.28 2.71 -21.32
CA LEU A 143 -17.81 2.63 -21.37
C LEU A 143 -17.35 1.21 -21.74
N ALA A 144 -17.90 0.19 -21.10
CA ALA A 144 -17.63 -1.22 -21.41
C ALA A 144 -17.90 -1.53 -22.89
N GLN A 145 -19.07 -1.13 -23.41
CA GLN A 145 -19.42 -1.33 -24.81
C GLN A 145 -18.48 -0.59 -25.77
N ARG A 146 -18.18 0.68 -25.48
CA ARG A 146 -17.34 1.52 -26.35
C ARG A 146 -15.92 0.99 -26.51
N HIS A 147 -15.34 0.49 -25.42
CA HIS A 147 -13.97 -0.01 -25.41
C HIS A 147 -13.88 -1.52 -25.66
N GLU A 148 -15.02 -2.20 -25.87
CA GLU A 148 -15.09 -3.65 -26.04
C GLU A 148 -14.45 -4.45 -24.89
N ILE A 149 -14.58 -3.91 -23.66
CA ILE A 149 -14.05 -4.50 -22.43
C ILE A 149 -15.20 -5.02 -21.56
N PRO A 150 -15.06 -6.20 -20.91
CA PRO A 150 -16.08 -6.70 -20.00
C PRO A 150 -16.50 -5.68 -18.94
N LEU A 151 -17.80 -5.60 -18.66
CA LEU A 151 -18.34 -4.67 -17.67
C LEU A 151 -17.69 -4.87 -16.28
N SER A 152 -17.45 -6.12 -15.88
CA SER A 152 -16.78 -6.45 -14.61
C SER A 152 -15.37 -5.87 -14.51
N THR A 153 -14.65 -5.80 -15.63
CA THR A 153 -13.33 -5.16 -15.70
C THR A 153 -13.44 -3.66 -15.50
N VAL A 154 -14.38 -3.00 -16.18
CA VAL A 154 -14.63 -1.56 -15.99
C VAL A 154 -15.02 -1.26 -14.54
N GLU A 155 -15.88 -2.08 -13.93
CA GLU A 155 -16.29 -1.94 -12.53
C GLU A 155 -15.11 -2.11 -11.55
N SER A 156 -14.21 -3.06 -11.83
CA SER A 156 -13.04 -3.32 -11.00
C SER A 156 -12.01 -2.20 -11.09
N LEU A 157 -11.77 -1.66 -12.28
CA LEU A 157 -10.92 -0.49 -12.47
C LEU A 157 -11.56 0.77 -11.86
N LEU A 158 -12.86 0.97 -12.03
CA LEU A 158 -13.59 2.10 -11.46
C LEU A 158 -13.54 2.11 -9.92
N ARG A 159 -13.62 0.94 -9.28
CA ARG A 159 -13.47 0.83 -7.82
C ARG A 159 -12.09 1.26 -7.32
N ARG A 160 -11.04 1.08 -8.14
CA ARG A 160 -9.64 1.36 -7.78
C ARG A 160 -9.20 2.78 -8.17
N TYR A 161 -9.54 3.20 -9.37
CA TYR A 161 -9.06 4.42 -10.02
C TYR A 161 -10.13 5.54 -10.07
N GLY A 162 -11.36 5.24 -9.69
CA GLY A 162 -12.47 6.18 -9.77
C GLY A 162 -12.70 6.65 -11.21
N ASP A 163 -12.78 7.96 -11.41
CA ASP A 163 -12.97 8.57 -12.71
C ASP A 163 -11.74 8.49 -13.65
N ARG A 164 -10.56 8.12 -13.13
CA ARG A 164 -9.37 7.87 -13.96
C ARG A 164 -9.49 6.60 -14.80
N VAL A 165 -10.49 5.75 -14.54
CA VAL A 165 -10.77 4.57 -15.38
C VAL A 165 -10.89 4.91 -16.87
N VAL A 166 -11.34 6.12 -17.21
CA VAL A 166 -11.42 6.57 -18.61
C VAL A 166 -10.03 6.62 -19.25
N GLU A 167 -9.02 7.12 -18.53
CA GLU A 167 -7.63 7.19 -19.01
C GLU A 167 -7.04 5.79 -19.19
N LEU A 168 -7.34 4.86 -18.27
CA LEU A 168 -6.90 3.47 -18.40
C LEU A 168 -7.56 2.79 -19.62
N LEU A 169 -8.83 3.05 -19.88
CA LEU A 169 -9.53 2.49 -21.04
C LEU A 169 -9.03 3.09 -22.37
N GLU A 170 -8.59 4.35 -22.38
CA GLU A 170 -7.91 4.98 -23.51
C GLU A 170 -6.55 4.33 -23.77
N LEU A 171 -5.75 4.10 -22.72
CA LEU A 171 -4.48 3.36 -22.83
C LEU A 171 -4.68 1.93 -23.37
N ILE A 172 -5.75 1.25 -22.95
CA ILE A 172 -6.12 -0.06 -23.48
C ILE A 172 -6.53 0.02 -24.96
N ALA A 173 -7.26 1.06 -25.37
CA ALA A 173 -7.64 1.23 -26.77
C ALA A 173 -6.42 1.42 -27.67
N ASP A 174 -5.42 2.18 -27.20
CA ASP A 174 -4.15 2.38 -27.92
C ASP A 174 -3.25 1.14 -27.89
N ARG A 175 -3.31 0.36 -26.79
CA ARG A 175 -2.51 -0.85 -26.56
C ARG A 175 -3.37 -1.99 -26.01
N PRO A 176 -4.05 -2.75 -26.88
CA PRO A 176 -4.99 -3.80 -26.46
C PRO A 176 -4.37 -4.89 -25.56
N GLU A 177 -3.06 -5.13 -25.66
CA GLU A 177 -2.33 -6.04 -24.78
C GLU A 177 -2.33 -5.61 -23.30
N LEU A 178 -2.57 -4.33 -23.01
CA LEU A 178 -2.69 -3.82 -21.63
C LEU A 178 -4.00 -4.27 -20.94
N ALA A 179 -4.98 -4.77 -21.70
CA ALA A 179 -6.18 -5.38 -21.14
C ALA A 179 -5.95 -6.79 -20.57
N ARG A 180 -4.76 -7.36 -20.75
CA ARG A 180 -4.45 -8.72 -20.27
C ARG A 180 -4.20 -8.73 -18.76
N PRO A 181 -4.67 -9.75 -18.03
CA PRO A 181 -4.33 -9.94 -16.63
C PRO A 181 -2.83 -10.20 -16.42
N LEU A 182 -2.34 -9.88 -15.23
CA LEU A 182 -0.98 -10.22 -14.82
C LEU A 182 -0.86 -11.71 -14.46
N PRO A 183 0.27 -12.37 -14.77
CA PRO A 183 0.49 -13.76 -14.36
C PRO A 183 0.41 -13.92 -12.84
N GLY A 184 -0.31 -14.94 -12.37
CA GLY A 184 -0.55 -15.20 -10.94
C GLY A 184 -1.54 -14.24 -10.26
N ALA A 185 -1.93 -13.14 -10.90
CA ALA A 185 -2.79 -12.09 -10.32
C ALA A 185 -3.92 -11.67 -11.29
N PRO A 186 -4.93 -12.52 -11.54
CA PRO A 186 -5.94 -12.29 -12.56
C PRO A 186 -6.83 -11.06 -12.32
N ASP A 187 -6.92 -10.57 -11.08
CA ASP A 187 -7.68 -9.37 -10.71
C ASP A 187 -6.98 -8.05 -11.10
N HIS A 188 -5.72 -8.13 -11.51
CA HIS A 188 -4.91 -6.98 -11.91
C HIS A 188 -4.55 -7.05 -13.39
N LEU A 189 -4.77 -5.94 -14.09
CA LEU A 189 -4.45 -5.83 -15.51
C LEU A 189 -3.09 -5.16 -15.76
N ALA A 190 -2.48 -5.46 -16.91
CA ALA A 190 -1.24 -4.82 -17.35
C ALA A 190 -1.36 -3.29 -17.44
N VAL A 191 -2.53 -2.75 -17.76
CA VAL A 191 -2.78 -1.29 -17.77
C VAL A 191 -2.55 -0.65 -16.40
N GLU A 192 -2.80 -1.35 -15.30
CA GLU A 192 -2.61 -0.82 -13.94
C GLU A 192 -1.13 -0.57 -13.65
N VAL A 193 -0.26 -1.47 -14.13
CA VAL A 193 1.20 -1.34 -14.05
C VAL A 193 1.68 -0.18 -14.91
N TRP A 194 1.19 -0.13 -16.14
CA TRP A 194 1.54 0.93 -17.08
C TRP A 194 1.18 2.31 -16.53
N TYR A 195 -0.05 2.45 -16.04
CA TYR A 195 -0.55 3.68 -15.44
C TYR A 195 0.21 4.06 -14.16
N ALA A 196 0.55 3.07 -13.33
CA ALA A 196 1.32 3.31 -12.11
C ALA A 196 2.69 3.96 -12.39
N ALA A 197 3.40 3.45 -13.40
CA ALA A 197 4.69 4.01 -13.83
C ALA A 197 4.53 5.36 -14.55
N LEU A 198 3.47 5.52 -15.36
CA LEU A 198 3.26 6.70 -16.19
C LEU A 198 2.76 7.91 -15.39
N ALA A 199 1.85 7.69 -14.43
CA ALA A 199 1.04 8.74 -13.82
C ALA A 199 0.99 8.72 -12.28
N GLU A 200 1.37 7.60 -11.63
CA GLU A 200 1.28 7.46 -10.16
C GLU A 200 2.65 7.47 -9.46
N GLY A 201 3.72 7.78 -10.19
CA GLY A 201 5.08 7.92 -9.66
C GLY A 201 5.67 6.61 -9.14
N ALA A 202 5.28 5.45 -9.70
CA ALA A 202 5.95 4.19 -9.41
C ALA A 202 7.33 4.17 -10.09
N LEU A 203 8.39 3.98 -9.30
CA LEU A 203 9.78 4.00 -9.76
C LEU A 203 10.51 2.68 -9.53
N HIS A 204 9.91 1.75 -8.78
CA HIS A 204 10.45 0.43 -8.52
C HIS A 204 9.35 -0.64 -8.56
N LEU A 205 9.71 -1.91 -8.79
CA LEU A 205 8.74 -3.03 -8.75
C LEU A 205 7.94 -3.05 -7.43
N ASP A 206 8.62 -2.73 -6.33
CA ASP A 206 8.01 -2.57 -5.02
C ASP A 206 6.83 -1.60 -5.03
N ASP A 207 6.92 -0.46 -5.74
CA ASP A 207 5.83 0.52 -5.80
C ASP A 207 4.57 -0.09 -6.40
N VAL A 208 4.71 -0.89 -7.45
CA VAL A 208 3.57 -1.51 -8.13
C VAL A 208 3.05 -2.70 -7.34
N LEU A 209 3.90 -3.67 -7.00
CA LEU A 209 3.47 -4.94 -6.41
C LEU A 209 3.00 -4.84 -4.95
N THR A 210 3.45 -3.80 -4.23
CA THR A 210 3.14 -3.63 -2.80
C THR A 210 2.23 -2.45 -2.48
N ARG A 211 2.27 -1.36 -3.27
CA ARG A 211 1.58 -0.09 -2.94
C ARG A 211 0.46 0.27 -3.91
N ARG A 212 0.71 0.27 -5.23
CA ARG A 212 -0.29 0.62 -6.25
C ARG A 212 -1.26 -0.52 -6.52
N THR A 213 -0.72 -1.74 -6.52
CA THR A 213 -1.49 -2.98 -6.41
C THR A 213 -1.30 -3.57 -5.02
N ARG A 214 -1.97 -4.69 -4.77
CA ARG A 214 -1.87 -5.44 -3.50
C ARG A 214 -1.44 -6.88 -3.72
N ILE A 215 -0.83 -7.15 -4.87
CA ILE A 215 -0.46 -8.49 -5.31
C ILE A 215 0.44 -9.18 -4.27
N SER A 216 1.40 -8.44 -3.70
CA SER A 216 2.30 -8.96 -2.67
C SER A 216 1.61 -9.54 -1.44
N VAL A 217 0.40 -9.11 -1.08
CA VAL A 217 -0.33 -9.60 0.11
C VAL A 217 -1.63 -10.32 -0.23
N GLN A 218 -2.10 -10.25 -1.48
CA GLN A 218 -3.32 -10.90 -1.95
C GLN A 218 -3.04 -12.16 -2.79
N THR A 219 -1.77 -12.53 -2.98
CA THR A 219 -1.40 -13.73 -3.74
C THR A 219 -0.44 -14.60 -2.93
N PRO A 220 -0.61 -15.95 -2.94
CA PRO A 220 0.32 -16.85 -2.26
C PRO A 220 1.75 -16.74 -2.79
N HIS A 221 1.94 -16.41 -4.08
CA HIS A 221 3.25 -16.23 -4.69
C HIS A 221 3.89 -14.86 -4.40
N ARG A 222 3.22 -13.97 -3.65
CA ARG A 222 3.75 -12.66 -3.22
C ARG A 222 4.25 -11.80 -4.39
N GLY A 223 3.57 -11.82 -5.53
CA GLY A 223 3.99 -11.08 -6.74
C GLY A 223 5.12 -11.69 -7.56
N LEU A 224 5.76 -12.79 -7.13
CA LEU A 224 6.88 -13.40 -7.86
C LEU A 224 6.51 -13.85 -9.28
N GLU A 225 5.33 -14.43 -9.49
CA GLU A 225 4.85 -14.82 -10.82
C GLU A 225 4.58 -13.61 -11.73
N SER A 226 4.23 -12.46 -11.14
CA SER A 226 3.94 -11.22 -11.89
C SER A 226 5.19 -10.38 -12.16
N ALA A 227 6.27 -10.58 -11.40
CA ALA A 227 7.41 -9.66 -11.33
C ALA A 227 8.06 -9.38 -12.70
N ASP A 228 8.28 -10.41 -13.51
CA ASP A 228 8.92 -10.26 -14.83
C ASP A 228 8.04 -9.41 -15.77
N ARG A 229 6.73 -9.68 -15.81
CA ARG A 229 5.79 -8.91 -16.65
C ARG A 229 5.63 -7.48 -16.17
N VAL A 230 5.61 -7.26 -14.84
CA VAL A 230 5.58 -5.92 -14.26
C VAL A 230 6.86 -5.15 -14.62
N CYS A 231 8.02 -5.80 -14.53
CA CYS A 231 9.32 -5.20 -14.86
C CYS A 231 9.41 -4.81 -16.33
N GLU A 232 8.91 -5.66 -17.23
CA GLU A 232 8.85 -5.36 -18.65
C GLU A 232 8.03 -4.09 -18.94
N LEU A 233 6.82 -4.01 -18.38
CA LEU A 233 5.90 -2.88 -18.55
C LEU A 233 6.47 -1.59 -17.96
N MET A 234 6.93 -1.63 -16.71
CA MET A 234 7.56 -0.47 -16.06
C MET A 234 8.82 -0.05 -16.80
N GLY A 235 9.65 -1.00 -17.20
CA GLY A 235 10.91 -0.74 -17.91
C GLY A 235 10.71 -0.18 -19.31
N GLU A 236 9.54 -0.36 -19.93
CA GLU A 236 9.17 0.35 -21.16
C GLU A 236 8.83 1.80 -20.87
N VAL A 237 7.92 2.04 -19.91
CA VAL A 237 7.48 3.40 -19.53
C VAL A 237 8.63 4.27 -19.03
N LEU A 238 9.44 3.71 -18.11
CA LEU A 238 10.57 4.38 -17.46
C LEU A 238 11.87 4.27 -18.25
N ARG A 239 11.85 3.55 -19.39
CA ARG A 239 13.00 3.33 -20.29
C ARG A 239 14.21 2.72 -19.57
N TRP A 240 13.96 1.70 -18.73
CA TRP A 240 15.02 1.01 -18.01
C TRP A 240 15.94 0.21 -18.94
N PRO A 241 17.26 0.33 -18.81
CA PRO A 241 18.21 -0.57 -19.46
C PRO A 241 18.09 -1.99 -18.87
N PRO A 242 18.55 -3.03 -19.59
CA PRO A 242 18.47 -4.42 -19.12
C PRO A 242 19.04 -4.64 -17.71
N ALA A 243 20.18 -4.01 -17.40
CA ALA A 243 20.82 -4.11 -16.08
C ALA A 243 20.00 -3.51 -14.93
N VAL A 244 19.08 -2.57 -15.20
CA VAL A 244 18.15 -2.07 -14.18
C VAL A 244 17.01 -3.06 -14.00
N ARG A 245 16.49 -3.64 -15.09
CA ARG A 245 15.43 -4.65 -15.01
C ARG A 245 15.84 -5.88 -14.21
N GLU A 246 17.04 -6.40 -14.47
CA GLU A 246 17.62 -7.52 -13.72
C GLU A 246 17.76 -7.21 -12.22
N ARG A 247 18.26 -6.02 -11.89
CA ARG A 247 18.42 -5.56 -10.51
C ARG A 247 17.08 -5.43 -9.78
N GLU A 248 16.08 -4.85 -10.44
CA GLU A 248 14.74 -4.68 -9.88
C GLU A 248 14.10 -6.04 -9.56
N ILE A 249 14.17 -7.00 -10.50
CA ILE A 249 13.65 -8.35 -10.30
C ILE A 249 14.38 -9.07 -9.17
N GLU A 250 15.71 -9.03 -9.17
CA GLU A 250 16.52 -9.69 -8.13
C GLU A 250 16.26 -9.09 -6.75
N HIS A 251 16.18 -7.76 -6.68
CA HIS A 251 15.86 -7.06 -5.44
C HIS A 251 14.47 -7.47 -4.92
N TYR A 252 13.45 -7.50 -5.79
CA TYR A 252 12.11 -7.92 -5.40
C TYR A 252 12.08 -9.37 -4.89
N ARG A 253 12.78 -10.29 -5.59
CA ARG A 253 12.90 -11.70 -5.18
C ARG A 253 13.56 -11.83 -3.81
N THR A 254 14.66 -11.13 -3.59
CA THR A 254 15.39 -11.13 -2.32
C THR A 254 14.52 -10.58 -1.19
N ARG A 255 13.78 -9.49 -1.44
CA ARG A 255 12.82 -8.92 -0.49
C ARG A 255 11.74 -9.95 -0.10
N VAL A 256 11.12 -10.62 -1.07
CA VAL A 256 10.08 -11.63 -0.81
C VAL A 256 10.64 -12.81 -0.03
N ALA A 257 11.86 -13.26 -0.33
CA ALA A 257 12.51 -14.33 0.41
C ALA A 257 12.75 -13.95 1.88
N ALA A 258 13.31 -12.75 2.12
CA ALA A 258 13.56 -12.23 3.45
C ALA A 258 12.26 -12.02 4.26
N GLU A 259 11.20 -11.53 3.61
CA GLU A 259 9.88 -11.37 4.24
C GLU A 259 9.25 -12.71 4.63
N ARG A 260 9.45 -13.77 3.84
CA ARG A 260 8.99 -15.12 4.21
C ARG A 260 9.80 -15.71 5.35
N GLU A 261 11.11 -15.52 5.32
CA GLU A 261 12.00 -15.98 6.38
C GLU A 261 11.65 -15.32 7.72
N SER A 262 11.39 -14.01 7.73
CA SER A 262 11.00 -13.28 8.95
C SER A 262 9.74 -13.87 9.61
N GLN A 263 8.78 -14.31 8.81
CA GLN A 263 7.51 -14.91 9.27
C GLN A 263 7.69 -16.33 9.86
N LEU A 264 8.87 -16.94 9.68
CA LEU A 264 9.25 -18.20 10.32
C LEU A 264 10.04 -17.99 11.61
N MET A 265 10.58 -16.79 11.81
CA MET A 265 11.41 -16.49 12.97
C MET A 265 10.55 -16.39 14.25
N PRO A 266 11.04 -16.87 15.40
CA PRO A 266 10.25 -16.97 16.62
C PRO A 266 10.02 -15.62 17.32
N ASP A 267 10.80 -14.59 17.01
CA ASP A 267 10.71 -13.28 17.66
C ASP A 267 11.10 -12.13 16.72
N ASP A 268 10.77 -10.90 17.14
CA ASP A 268 10.98 -9.68 16.36
C ASP A 268 12.45 -9.44 16.00
N ARG A 269 13.40 -9.80 16.89
CA ARG A 269 14.84 -9.58 16.65
C ARG A 269 15.37 -10.48 15.55
N THR A 270 15.01 -11.75 15.60
CA THR A 270 15.41 -12.73 14.58
C THR A 270 14.68 -12.47 13.26
N ALA A 271 13.41 -12.04 13.32
CA ALA A 271 12.64 -11.62 12.15
C ALA A 271 13.26 -10.39 11.45
N ASP A 272 13.62 -9.36 12.22
CA ASP A 272 14.29 -8.15 11.72
C ASP A 272 15.65 -8.47 11.08
N ALA A 273 16.45 -9.31 11.73
CA ALA A 273 17.73 -9.76 11.18
C ALA A 273 17.58 -10.48 9.84
N ALA A 274 16.57 -11.36 9.70
CA ALA A 274 16.25 -11.99 8.43
C ALA A 274 15.84 -10.96 7.36
N ARG A 275 15.04 -9.95 7.74
CA ARG A 275 14.60 -8.89 6.82
C ARG A 275 15.74 -8.03 6.31
N LEU A 276 16.68 -7.67 7.18
CA LEU A 276 17.86 -6.86 6.84
C LEU A 276 18.81 -7.56 5.86
N GLY A 277 18.67 -8.88 5.67
CA GLY A 277 19.36 -9.61 4.61
C GLY A 277 18.99 -9.15 3.19
N ALA A 278 17.85 -8.47 3.01
CA ALA A 278 17.45 -7.87 1.74
C ALA A 278 17.69 -6.34 1.75
N PRO A 279 18.54 -5.80 0.84
CA PRO A 279 18.85 -4.38 0.78
C PRO A 279 17.61 -3.54 0.46
N ASP A 280 17.54 -2.25 0.80
CA ASP A 280 16.47 -1.37 0.29
C ASP A 280 16.71 -1.07 -1.20
N VAL A 281 15.68 -1.16 -2.03
CA VAL A 281 15.72 -0.79 -3.45
C VAL A 281 16.28 0.62 -3.67
N ARG A 282 16.06 1.52 -2.71
CA ARG A 282 16.46 2.94 -2.76
C ARG A 282 17.88 3.19 -2.26
N ALA A 283 18.51 2.21 -1.58
CA ALA A 283 19.85 2.38 -1.02
C ALA A 283 20.97 2.29 -2.08
N GLY A 284 20.65 1.98 -3.33
CA GLY A 284 21.62 1.81 -4.42
C GLY A 284 21.26 2.53 -5.73
N ALA A 285 20.37 3.52 -5.69
CA ALA A 285 19.96 4.35 -6.83
C ALA A 285 20.70 5.69 -6.88
#